data_AF-V4UJ15-F1
#
_entry.id   AF-V4UJ15-F1
#
_cell.length_a   1.000
_cell.length_b   1.000
_cell.length_c   1.000
_cell.angle_alpha   90.00
_cell.angle_beta   90.00
_cell.angle_gamma   90.00
#
_symmetry.space_group_name_H-M   'P 1'
#
loop_
_entity.id
_entity.type
_entity.pdbx_description
1 polymer ?
#
loop_
_entity_poly.entity_id
_entity_poly.type
_entity_poly.pdbx_seq_one_letter_code
_entity_poly.pdbx_strand_id
1 'polypeptide(L)'
;MGNYLVDRFVRSTVEMSSRYGVPRPRWASSSSSKVKTTDRLSAVADAINDRKLPPELRGQHSAVRSETDIIGVVEQRIWHSMEEGQFENLPGKGKPLNLSTNPHADPAEDTLYGILSKNGCAPEWIELNKEIRNQVSAWRVALKKAWTSKCNGDSSKWAESSETLKRQLRDINDKVFRYNLIVPFGRQMFGLKWEKELARLEE
;
A
#
# COMPACT_ATOMS: atom_id res chain seq x y z
N MET A 1 -4.03 9.14 -41.31
CA MET A 1 -4.97 8.54 -42.30
C MET A 1 -5.08 7.06 -41.99
N GLY A 2 -6.23 6.62 -41.51
CA GLY A 2 -6.52 5.23 -41.17
C GLY A 2 -7.73 5.16 -40.26
N ASN A 3 -8.70 4.30 -40.59
CA ASN A 3 -9.93 3.97 -39.83
C ASN A 3 -11.26 4.66 -40.20
N TYR A 4 -11.42 5.20 -41.42
CA TYR A 4 -12.75 5.59 -41.93
C TYR A 4 -13.28 4.72 -43.09
N LEU A 5 -12.54 3.67 -43.50
CA LEU A 5 -12.91 2.82 -44.63
C LEU A 5 -13.47 1.44 -44.26
N VAL A 6 -13.31 0.97 -43.02
CA VAL A 6 -13.82 -0.36 -42.61
C VAL A 6 -15.30 -0.32 -42.26
N ASP A 7 -15.78 0.80 -41.71
CA ASP A 7 -17.16 0.93 -41.20
C ASP A 7 -18.23 1.04 -42.31
N ARG A 8 -17.84 1.48 -43.51
CA ARG A 8 -18.75 1.57 -44.66
C ARG A 8 -19.00 0.24 -45.36
N PHE A 9 -18.09 -0.73 -45.23
CA PHE A 9 -18.23 -2.05 -45.86
C PHE A 9 -19.12 -2.99 -45.03
N VAL A 10 -19.16 -2.82 -43.70
CA VAL A 10 -19.97 -3.66 -42.80
C VAL A 10 -21.46 -3.29 -42.88
N ARG A 11 -21.83 -2.02 -43.08
CA ARG A 11 -23.26 -1.63 -43.16
C ARG A 11 -23.95 -2.07 -44.44
N SER A 12 -23.24 -2.14 -45.57
CA SER A 12 -23.82 -2.54 -46.86
C SER A 12 -24.20 -4.02 -46.94
N THR A 13 -23.56 -4.89 -46.14
CA THR A 13 -23.84 -6.34 -46.15
C THR A 13 -25.01 -6.74 -45.25
N VAL A 14 -25.38 -5.90 -44.27
CA VAL A 14 -26.51 -6.19 -43.37
C VAL A 14 -27.86 -5.99 -44.07
N GLU A 15 -28.00 -4.97 -44.91
CA GLU A 15 -29.26 -4.70 -45.64
C GLU A 15 -29.54 -5.68 -46.79
N MET A 16 -28.51 -6.34 -47.34
CA MET A 16 -28.69 -7.31 -48.43
C MET A 16 -29.14 -8.70 -47.96
N SER A 17 -28.97 -9.02 -46.67
CA SER A 17 -29.26 -10.36 -46.12
C SER A 17 -30.74 -10.62 -45.78
N SER A 18 -31.60 -9.60 -45.86
CA SER A 18 -33.04 -9.73 -45.55
C SER A 18 -33.87 -10.33 -46.70
N ARG A 19 -33.29 -10.48 -47.90
CA ARG A 19 -34.01 -10.98 -49.11
C ARG A 19 -33.65 -12.39 -49.56
N TYR A 20 -32.64 -13.01 -48.96
CA TYR A 20 -32.32 -14.43 -49.18
C TYR A 20 -32.00 -15.04 -47.82
N GLY A 21 -32.80 -16.03 -47.39
CA GLY A 21 -32.73 -16.64 -46.07
C GLY A 21 -31.41 -17.37 -45.80
N VAL A 22 -30.35 -16.61 -45.51
CA VAL A 22 -29.07 -17.14 -45.05
C VAL A 22 -29.05 -17.13 -43.52
N PRO A 23 -28.73 -18.25 -42.84
CA PRO A 23 -28.68 -18.28 -41.39
C PRO A 23 -27.57 -17.35 -40.86
N ARG A 24 -27.88 -16.57 -39.82
CA ARG A 24 -26.89 -15.76 -39.10
C ARG A 24 -25.72 -16.63 -38.60
N PRO A 25 -24.45 -16.20 -38.71
CA PRO A 25 -23.33 -16.98 -38.24
C PRO A 25 -23.35 -17.14 -36.71
N ARG A 26 -23.08 -18.37 -36.25
CA ARG A 26 -23.22 -18.88 -34.86
C ARG A 26 -22.41 -18.13 -33.79
N TRP A 27 -21.48 -17.26 -34.17
CA TRP A 27 -20.67 -16.48 -33.22
C TRP A 27 -21.35 -15.18 -32.76
N ALA A 28 -22.43 -14.76 -33.43
CA ALA A 28 -23.20 -13.55 -33.09
C ALA A 28 -24.11 -13.69 -31.83
N SER A 29 -24.18 -14.88 -31.22
CA SER A 29 -25.02 -15.18 -30.04
C SER A 29 -24.29 -15.12 -28.69
N SER A 30 -23.00 -14.76 -28.64
CA SER A 30 -22.21 -14.74 -27.39
C SER A 30 -22.37 -13.49 -26.52
N SER A 31 -23.00 -12.43 -27.04
CA SER A 31 -23.24 -11.18 -26.29
C SER A 31 -24.33 -11.36 -25.22
N SER A 32 -25.39 -12.11 -25.52
CA SER A 32 -26.50 -12.35 -24.60
C SER A 32 -26.07 -13.13 -23.34
N SER A 33 -25.13 -14.08 -23.48
CA SER A 33 -24.59 -14.81 -22.32
C SER A 33 -23.70 -13.92 -21.44
N LYS A 34 -22.91 -13.01 -22.02
CA LYS A 34 -22.11 -12.06 -21.22
C LYS A 34 -22.98 -11.09 -20.45
N VAL A 35 -24.04 -10.55 -21.07
CA VAL A 35 -25.02 -9.65 -20.42
C VAL A 35 -25.72 -10.38 -19.26
N LYS A 36 -26.15 -11.63 -19.45
CA LYS A 36 -26.75 -12.44 -18.36
C LYS A 36 -25.80 -12.66 -17.19
N THR A 37 -24.50 -12.86 -17.44
CA THR A 37 -23.52 -13.05 -16.36
C THR A 37 -23.24 -11.75 -15.61
N THR A 38 -23.14 -10.61 -16.31
CA THR A 38 -22.97 -9.30 -15.67
C THR A 38 -24.18 -8.92 -14.82
N ASP A 39 -25.39 -9.16 -15.30
CA ASP A 39 -26.62 -8.85 -14.56
C ASP A 39 -26.74 -9.67 -13.27
N ARG A 40 -26.31 -10.94 -13.31
CA ARG A 40 -26.25 -11.79 -12.11
C ARG A 40 -25.21 -11.33 -11.11
N LEU A 41 -24.02 -10.92 -11.57
CA LEU A 41 -22.97 -10.39 -10.71
C LEU A 41 -23.40 -9.06 -10.07
N SER A 42 -24.04 -8.18 -10.84
CA SER A 42 -24.61 -6.93 -10.33
C SER A 42 -25.70 -7.22 -9.29
N ALA A 43 -26.65 -8.11 -9.56
CA ALA A 43 -27.69 -8.47 -8.61
C ALA A 43 -27.15 -9.07 -7.29
N VAL A 44 -26.08 -9.86 -7.37
CA VAL A 44 -25.39 -10.39 -6.18
C VAL A 44 -24.69 -9.27 -5.42
N ALA A 45 -24.00 -8.36 -6.11
CA ALA A 45 -23.36 -7.21 -5.50
C ALA A 45 -24.38 -6.29 -4.80
N ASP A 46 -25.50 -6.01 -5.45
CA ASP A 46 -26.61 -5.22 -4.90
C ASP A 46 -27.21 -5.89 -3.67
N ALA A 47 -27.45 -7.21 -3.70
CA ALA A 47 -27.98 -7.95 -2.56
C ALA A 47 -27.01 -7.96 -1.36
N ILE A 48 -25.70 -8.05 -1.61
CA ILE A 48 -24.67 -7.96 -0.57
C ILE A 48 -24.65 -6.54 0.01
N ASN A 49 -24.71 -5.51 -0.84
CA ASN A 49 -24.69 -4.13 -0.43
C ASN A 49 -25.95 -3.77 0.39
N ASP A 50 -27.12 -4.24 -0.04
CA ASP A 50 -28.39 -4.10 0.70
C ASP A 50 -28.33 -4.73 2.09
N ARG A 51 -27.64 -5.87 2.25
CA ARG A 51 -27.46 -6.50 3.57
C ARG A 51 -26.59 -5.67 4.51
N LYS A 52 -25.68 -4.85 3.99
CA LYS A 52 -24.85 -3.93 4.80
C LYS A 52 -25.63 -2.71 5.29
N LEU A 53 -26.77 -2.41 4.66
CA LEU A 53 -27.58 -1.26 5.04
C LEU A 53 -28.38 -1.52 6.34
N PRO A 54 -28.66 -0.44 7.09
CA PRO A 54 -29.70 -0.41 8.11
C PRO A 54 -31.00 -1.08 7.62
N PRO A 55 -31.68 -1.93 8.43
CA PRO A 55 -32.97 -2.53 8.11
C PRO A 55 -33.98 -1.60 7.41
N GLU A 56 -34.00 -0.33 7.80
CA GLU A 56 -34.88 0.74 7.32
C GLU A 56 -34.61 1.13 5.86
N LEU A 57 -33.43 0.80 5.33
CA LEU A 57 -32.96 1.15 3.99
C LEU A 57 -32.86 -0.07 3.02
N ARG A 58 -33.23 -1.27 3.47
CA ARG A 58 -33.16 -2.50 2.66
C ARG A 58 -34.33 -2.62 1.69
N GLY A 59 -34.10 -3.14 0.48
CA GLY A 59 -35.18 -3.50 -0.45
C GLY A 59 -35.86 -2.34 -1.19
N GLN A 60 -35.40 -1.09 -0.97
CA GLN A 60 -35.83 0.06 -1.77
C GLN A 60 -35.02 0.14 -3.08
N HIS A 61 -35.46 -0.62 -4.09
CA HIS A 61 -34.71 -0.85 -5.33
C HIS A 61 -34.81 0.27 -6.40
N SER A 62 -35.65 1.31 -6.23
CA SER A 62 -36.07 2.15 -7.38
C SER A 62 -35.75 3.65 -7.32
N ALA A 63 -35.05 4.14 -6.32
CA ALA A 63 -34.56 5.51 -6.34
C ALA A 63 -33.06 5.47 -6.07
N VAL A 64 -32.30 6.24 -6.85
CA VAL A 64 -30.92 6.57 -6.50
C VAL A 64 -30.92 6.92 -5.02
N ARG A 65 -30.31 6.07 -4.19
CA ARG A 65 -30.15 6.32 -2.76
C ARG A 65 -29.45 7.65 -2.66
N SER A 66 -30.18 8.70 -2.31
CA SER A 66 -29.58 10.00 -2.16
C SER A 66 -28.71 9.93 -0.92
N GLU A 67 -27.52 10.53 -0.97
CA GLU A 67 -26.64 10.63 0.20
C GLU A 67 -27.42 11.17 1.41
N THR A 68 -28.40 12.05 1.16
CA THR A 68 -29.35 12.60 2.13
C THR A 68 -30.24 11.56 2.82
N ASP A 69 -30.71 10.51 2.13
CA ASP A 69 -31.54 9.46 2.76
C ASP A 69 -30.73 8.61 3.74
N ILE A 70 -29.47 8.30 3.36
CA ILE A 70 -28.54 7.56 4.21
C ILE A 70 -28.20 8.38 5.45
N ILE A 71 -27.88 9.67 5.26
CA ILE A 71 -27.62 10.60 6.37
C ILE A 71 -28.83 10.67 7.30
N GLY A 72 -30.05 10.81 6.77
CA GLY A 72 -31.27 10.90 7.59
C GLY A 72 -31.47 9.71 8.52
N VAL A 73 -31.28 8.48 8.01
CA VAL A 73 -31.40 7.26 8.84
C VAL A 73 -30.26 7.14 9.85
N VAL A 74 -29.05 7.53 9.47
CA VAL A 74 -27.89 7.54 10.39
C VAL A 74 -28.12 8.52 11.53
N GLU A 75 -28.55 9.75 11.24
CA GLU A 75 -28.84 10.78 12.24
C GLU A 75 -29.95 10.34 13.19
N GLN A 76 -31.07 9.78 12.68
CA GLN A 76 -32.15 9.27 13.52
C GLN A 76 -31.66 8.19 14.50
N ARG A 77 -30.77 7.29 14.06
CA ARG A 77 -30.18 6.27 14.93
C ARG A 77 -29.24 6.83 15.98
N ILE A 78 -28.45 7.85 15.62
CA ILE A 78 -27.57 8.54 16.56
C ILE A 78 -28.43 9.20 17.65
N TRP A 79 -29.46 9.95 17.26
CA TRP A 79 -30.40 10.59 18.20
C TRP A 79 -31.06 9.59 19.14
N HIS A 80 -31.61 8.50 18.61
CA HIS A 80 -32.24 7.47 19.44
C HIS A 80 -31.24 6.84 20.42
N SER A 81 -30.02 6.57 19.97
CA SER A 81 -28.95 6.03 20.83
C SER A 81 -28.50 7.03 21.91
N MET A 82 -28.57 8.34 21.64
CA MET A 82 -28.33 9.38 22.63
C MET A 82 -29.45 9.44 23.67
N GLU A 83 -30.73 9.39 23.25
CA GLU A 83 -31.89 9.36 24.15
C GLU A 83 -31.88 8.13 25.07
N GLU A 84 -31.51 6.97 24.53
CA GLU A 84 -31.35 5.73 25.29
C GLU A 84 -30.12 5.74 26.22
N GLY A 85 -29.25 6.75 26.14
CA GLY A 85 -28.03 6.82 26.94
C GLY A 85 -26.98 5.77 26.60
N GLN A 86 -27.01 5.19 25.37
CA GLN A 86 -26.06 4.16 24.93
C GLN A 86 -24.58 4.65 24.97
N PHE A 87 -24.37 5.97 24.90
CA PHE A 87 -23.05 6.61 24.99
C PHE A 87 -22.59 6.87 26.43
N GLU A 88 -23.46 6.70 27.44
CA GLU A 88 -23.14 7.02 28.83
C GLU A 88 -22.25 5.97 29.50
N ASN A 89 -22.39 4.69 29.13
CA ASN A 89 -21.64 3.56 29.70
C ASN A 89 -20.68 2.91 28.70
N LEU A 90 -20.03 3.70 27.84
CA LEU A 90 -19.04 3.17 26.92
C LEU A 90 -17.83 2.56 27.67
N PRO A 91 -17.33 1.40 27.21
CA PRO A 91 -16.13 0.81 27.79
C PRO A 91 -14.96 1.78 27.63
N GLY A 92 -14.38 2.19 28.76
CA GLY A 92 -13.25 3.12 28.78
C GLY A 92 -13.62 4.61 28.84
N LYS A 93 -14.90 4.97 28.99
CA LYS A 93 -15.30 6.38 29.22
C LYS A 93 -14.55 6.96 30.42
N GLY A 94 -13.90 8.11 30.22
CA GLY A 94 -13.12 8.81 31.24
C GLY A 94 -11.76 8.18 31.59
N LYS A 95 -11.39 7.06 30.98
CA LYS A 95 -10.04 6.46 31.14
C LYS A 95 -9.12 6.94 30.02
N PRO A 96 -7.80 7.06 30.27
CA PRO A 96 -6.83 7.30 29.22
C PRO A 96 -6.94 6.23 28.14
N LEU A 97 -6.87 6.64 26.87
CA LEU A 97 -6.92 5.73 25.73
C LEU A 97 -5.74 4.74 25.80
N ASN A 98 -6.03 3.45 25.66
CA ASN A 98 -4.97 2.45 25.62
C ASN A 98 -4.37 2.39 24.22
N LEU A 99 -3.16 2.95 24.07
CA LEU A 99 -2.40 2.94 22.82
C LEU A 99 -1.49 1.70 22.68
N SER A 100 -1.54 0.75 23.61
CA SER A 100 -0.60 -0.38 23.64
C SER A 100 -0.91 -1.48 22.64
N THR A 101 -2.15 -1.56 22.16
CA THR A 101 -2.63 -2.66 21.33
C THR A 101 -2.96 -2.11 19.95
N ASN A 102 -2.37 -2.70 18.92
CA ASN A 102 -2.65 -2.34 17.54
C ASN A 102 -3.75 -3.26 16.98
N PRO A 103 -4.99 -2.77 16.74
CA PRO A 103 -6.08 -3.61 16.23
C PRO A 103 -5.83 -4.18 14.83
N HIS A 104 -4.83 -3.64 14.12
CA HIS A 104 -4.46 -4.04 12.77
C HIS A 104 -3.20 -4.92 12.73
N ALA A 105 -2.56 -5.18 13.87
CA ALA A 105 -1.43 -6.11 13.93
C ALA A 105 -1.91 -7.56 13.97
N ASP A 106 -1.08 -8.46 13.43
CA ASP A 106 -1.30 -9.88 13.64
C ASP A 106 -1.20 -10.21 15.15
N PRO A 107 -2.08 -11.05 15.72
CA PRO A 107 -2.08 -11.35 17.15
C PRO A 107 -0.75 -11.90 17.69
N ALA A 108 -0.02 -12.68 16.88
CA ALA A 108 1.28 -13.22 17.29
C ALA A 108 2.36 -12.12 17.29
N GLU A 109 2.36 -11.25 16.28
CA GLU A 109 3.27 -10.10 16.21
C GLU A 109 3.01 -9.08 17.33
N ASP A 110 1.75 -8.75 17.62
CA ASP A 110 1.38 -7.82 18.70
C ASP A 110 1.82 -8.37 20.07
N THR A 111 1.67 -9.69 20.27
CA THR A 111 2.15 -10.36 21.49
C THR A 111 3.67 -10.31 21.60
N LEU A 112 4.39 -10.61 20.51
CA LEU A 112 5.86 -10.55 20.47
C LEU A 112 6.37 -9.15 20.80
N TYR A 113 5.85 -8.12 20.12
CA TYR A 113 6.25 -6.73 20.36
C TYR A 113 5.86 -6.25 21.76
N GLY A 114 4.71 -6.70 22.28
CA GLY A 114 4.29 -6.45 23.65
C GLY A 114 5.26 -7.03 24.68
N ILE A 115 5.75 -8.27 24.47
CA ILE A 115 6.74 -8.90 25.35
C ILE A 115 8.07 -8.14 25.31
N LEU A 116 8.56 -7.81 24.11
CA LEU A 116 9.81 -7.06 23.95
C LEU A 116 9.74 -5.70 24.65
N SER A 117 8.66 -4.95 24.43
CA SER A 117 8.45 -3.63 25.03
C SER A 117 8.39 -3.69 26.56
N LYS A 118 7.70 -4.70 27.13
CA LYS A 118 7.64 -4.91 28.59
C LYS A 118 9.02 -5.18 29.21
N ASN A 119 9.94 -5.78 28.45
CA ASN A 119 11.32 -6.03 28.88
C ASN A 119 12.27 -4.86 28.54
N GLY A 120 11.78 -3.77 27.94
CA GLY A 120 12.61 -2.66 27.47
C GLY A 120 13.49 -3.02 26.27
N CYS A 121 13.20 -4.12 25.58
CA CYS A 121 13.90 -4.56 24.38
C CYS A 121 13.20 -4.04 23.12
N ALA A 122 13.97 -3.78 22.08
CA ALA A 122 13.42 -3.41 20.78
C ALA A 122 13.41 -4.64 19.84
N PRO A 123 12.51 -4.67 18.85
CA PRO A 123 12.59 -5.63 17.76
C PRO A 123 13.94 -5.57 17.05
N GLU A 124 14.42 -6.72 16.59
CA GLU A 124 15.71 -6.86 15.91
C GLU A 124 15.93 -5.81 14.80
N TRP A 125 14.92 -5.57 13.96
CA TRP A 125 15.03 -4.61 12.88
C TRP A 125 15.20 -3.17 13.36
N ILE A 126 14.67 -2.79 14.53
CA ILE A 126 14.89 -1.46 15.13
C ILE A 126 16.34 -1.32 15.57
N GLU A 127 16.87 -2.34 16.24
CA GLU A 127 18.26 -2.36 16.70
C GLU A 127 19.23 -2.34 15.52
N LEU A 128 18.97 -3.16 14.51
CA LEU A 128 19.75 -3.19 13.28
C LEU A 128 19.71 -1.85 12.54
N ASN A 129 18.55 -1.17 12.51
CA ASN A 129 18.45 0.17 11.91
C ASN A 129 19.35 1.18 12.64
N LYS A 130 19.33 1.16 13.97
CA LYS A 130 20.17 2.02 14.81
C LYS A 130 21.65 1.73 14.56
N GLU A 131 22.03 0.47 14.50
CA GLU A 131 23.40 0.05 14.21
C GLU A 131 23.85 0.55 12.84
N ILE A 132 23.06 0.31 11.78
CA ILE A 132 23.38 0.80 10.43
C ILE A 132 23.59 2.31 10.43
N ARG A 133 22.69 3.09 11.06
CA ARG A 133 22.82 4.56 11.12
C ARG A 133 24.11 5.00 11.81
N ASN A 134 24.49 4.35 12.91
CA ASN A 134 25.71 4.64 13.64
C ASN A 134 26.96 4.29 12.83
N GLN A 135 26.95 3.14 12.14
CA GLN A 135 28.07 2.75 11.28
C GLN A 135 28.23 3.69 10.09
N VAL A 136 27.12 4.10 9.46
CA VAL A 136 27.12 5.06 8.35
C VAL A 136 27.68 6.40 8.81
N SER A 137 27.30 6.91 9.98
CA SER A 137 27.81 8.19 10.49
C SER A 137 29.30 8.13 10.80
N ALA A 138 29.76 7.09 11.49
CA ALA A 138 31.17 6.87 11.78
C ALA A 138 32.01 6.71 10.50
N TRP A 139 31.51 5.92 9.54
CA TRP A 139 32.14 5.73 8.24
C TRP A 139 32.26 7.04 7.46
N ARG A 140 31.24 7.89 7.44
CA ARG A 140 31.29 9.21 6.78
C ARG A 140 32.32 10.14 7.41
N VAL A 141 32.44 10.15 8.74
CA VAL A 141 33.48 10.92 9.44
C VAL A 141 34.88 10.42 9.06
N ALA A 142 35.08 9.09 9.06
CA ALA A 142 36.35 8.48 8.65
C ALA A 142 36.69 8.79 7.20
N LEU A 143 35.71 8.70 6.29
CA LEU A 143 35.86 9.06 4.88
C LEU A 143 36.28 10.52 4.71
N LYS A 144 35.62 11.46 5.40
CA LYS A 144 35.96 12.88 5.35
C LYS A 144 37.39 13.14 5.83
N LYS A 145 37.82 12.47 6.91
CA LYS A 145 39.20 12.57 7.44
C LYS A 145 40.24 12.01 6.48
N ALA A 146 39.94 10.89 5.83
CA ALA A 146 40.83 10.32 4.81
C ALA A 146 40.91 11.23 3.58
N TRP A 147 39.78 11.83 3.18
CA TRP A 147 39.71 12.76 2.05
C TRP A 147 40.53 14.03 2.28
N THR A 148 40.44 14.65 3.46
CA THR A 148 41.27 15.83 3.77
C THR A 148 42.77 15.50 3.77
N SER A 149 43.14 14.31 4.24
CA SER A 149 44.53 13.84 4.23
C SER A 149 45.05 13.64 2.79
N LYS A 150 44.19 13.15 1.88
CA LYS A 150 44.49 13.06 0.44
C LYS A 150 44.76 14.44 -0.16
N CYS A 151 43.90 15.43 0.13
CA CYS A 151 44.08 16.80 -0.36
C CYS A 151 45.38 17.45 0.15
N ASN A 152 45.85 17.03 1.34
CA ASN A 152 47.11 17.50 1.92
C ASN A 152 48.37 16.83 1.34
N GLY A 153 48.23 15.91 0.38
CA GLY A 153 49.36 15.27 -0.33
C GLY A 153 49.72 13.85 0.12
N ASP A 154 49.03 13.28 1.11
CA ASP A 154 49.30 11.93 1.62
C ASP A 154 48.64 10.83 0.76
N SER A 155 49.07 10.69 -0.50
CA SER A 155 48.48 9.73 -1.47
C SER A 155 48.58 8.27 -1.02
N SER A 156 49.67 7.89 -0.36
CA SER A 156 49.88 6.50 0.12
C SER A 156 48.88 6.12 1.23
N LYS A 157 48.68 7.00 2.22
CA LYS A 157 47.70 6.79 3.31
C LYS A 157 46.27 6.75 2.79
N TRP A 158 45.98 7.52 1.73
CA TRP A 158 44.68 7.48 1.06
C TRP A 158 44.39 6.12 0.43
N ALA A 159 45.36 5.51 -0.26
CA ALA A 159 45.18 4.21 -0.90
C ALA A 159 44.76 3.13 0.12
N GLU A 160 45.50 3.01 1.23
CA GLU A 160 45.21 2.06 2.30
C GLU A 160 43.87 2.35 3.00
N SER A 161 43.61 3.62 3.32
CA SER A 161 42.35 4.05 3.96
C SER A 161 41.16 3.78 3.05
N SER A 162 41.29 4.02 1.74
CA SER A 162 40.22 3.82 0.76
C SER A 162 39.80 2.35 0.64
N GLU A 163 40.75 1.42 0.67
CA GLU A 163 40.45 -0.01 0.61
C GLU A 163 39.76 -0.50 1.90
N THR A 164 40.19 0.04 3.04
CA THR A 164 39.55 -0.23 4.33
C THR A 164 38.12 0.33 4.37
N LEU A 165 37.92 1.56 3.91
CA LEU A 165 36.61 2.21 3.83
C LEU A 165 35.68 1.49 2.85
N LYS A 166 36.19 0.96 1.73
CA LYS A 166 35.41 0.12 0.79
C LYS A 166 34.99 -1.22 1.41
N ARG A 167 35.83 -1.82 2.24
CA ARG A 167 35.45 -3.02 3.03
C ARG A 167 34.35 -2.71 4.03
N GLN A 168 34.47 -1.62 4.78
CA GLN A 168 33.43 -1.16 5.70
C GLN A 168 32.12 -0.83 4.99
N LEU A 169 32.19 -0.20 3.82
CA LEU A 169 31.02 0.09 2.99
C LEU A 169 30.26 -1.18 2.59
N ARG A 170 30.99 -2.24 2.22
CA ARG A 170 30.40 -3.55 1.91
C ARG A 170 29.68 -4.14 3.12
N ASP A 171 30.31 -4.14 4.29
CA ASP A 171 29.69 -4.65 5.53
C ASP A 171 28.42 -3.87 5.92
N ILE A 172 28.42 -2.54 5.76
CA ILE A 172 27.23 -1.72 5.95
C ILE A 172 26.13 -2.13 4.96
N ASN A 173 26.48 -2.32 3.68
CA ASN A 173 25.52 -2.72 2.66
C ASN A 173 24.95 -4.13 2.88
N ASP A 174 25.74 -5.05 3.41
CA ASP A 174 25.27 -6.39 3.79
C ASP A 174 24.24 -6.30 4.93
N LYS A 175 24.47 -5.42 5.91
CA LYS A 175 23.48 -5.13 6.97
C LYS A 175 22.23 -4.47 6.43
N VAL A 176 22.36 -3.51 5.50
CA VAL A 176 21.24 -2.89 4.80
C VAL A 176 20.42 -3.96 4.07
N PHE A 177 21.07 -4.90 3.40
CA PHE A 177 20.40 -6.01 2.74
C PHE A 177 19.63 -6.88 3.74
N ARG A 178 20.27 -7.32 4.84
CA ARG A 178 19.59 -8.07 5.91
C ARG A 178 18.40 -7.32 6.48
N TYR A 179 18.57 -6.03 6.77
CA TYR A 179 17.48 -5.17 7.25
C TYR A 179 16.30 -5.16 6.27
N ASN A 180 16.57 -5.02 4.98
CA ASN A 180 15.52 -4.98 3.94
C ASN A 180 14.75 -6.30 3.81
N LEU A 181 15.33 -7.42 4.24
CA LEU A 181 14.68 -8.73 4.24
C LEU A 181 13.72 -8.92 5.43
N ILE A 182 13.97 -8.24 6.55
CA ILE A 182 13.20 -8.44 7.79
C ILE A 182 12.15 -7.34 8.03
N VAL A 183 12.20 -6.22 7.30
CA VAL A 183 11.24 -5.13 7.49
C VAL A 183 10.02 -5.22 6.60
N PRO A 184 8.86 -4.70 7.06
CA PRO A 184 7.69 -4.52 6.23
C PRO A 184 7.98 -3.64 5.01
N PHE A 185 7.24 -3.90 3.92
CA PHE A 185 7.31 -3.10 2.71
C PHE A 185 7.08 -1.60 3.01
N GLY A 186 7.84 -0.74 2.35
CA GLY A 186 7.83 0.72 2.57
C GLY A 186 8.76 1.24 3.67
N ARG A 187 9.39 0.36 4.46
CA ARG A 187 10.43 0.74 5.45
C ARG A 187 11.87 0.41 5.02
N GLN A 188 12.02 -0.14 3.83
CA GLN A 188 13.32 -0.53 3.26
C GLN A 188 14.22 0.69 3.02
N MET A 189 15.53 0.46 2.97
CA MET A 189 16.55 1.48 2.78
C MET A 189 17.47 1.17 1.60
N PHE A 190 18.01 2.22 1.00
CA PHE A 190 19.00 2.08 -0.07
C PHE A 190 20.41 1.89 0.52
N GLY A 191 21.18 1.00 -0.11
CA GLY A 191 22.61 0.87 0.17
C GLY A 191 23.39 2.12 -0.24
N LEU A 192 24.56 2.27 0.36
CA LEU A 192 25.52 3.33 0.03
C LEU A 192 26.31 2.97 -1.23
N LYS A 193 26.62 3.98 -2.05
CA LYS A 193 27.47 3.86 -3.24
C LYS A 193 28.72 4.72 -3.07
N TRP A 194 29.88 4.14 -3.38
CA TRP A 194 31.18 4.79 -3.18
C TRP A 194 31.28 6.11 -3.94
N GLU A 195 30.94 6.09 -5.22
CA GLU A 195 31.04 7.24 -6.14
C GLU A 195 30.13 8.38 -5.69
N LYS A 196 28.92 8.06 -5.22
CA LYS A 196 27.95 9.04 -4.75
C LYS A 196 28.40 9.73 -3.46
N GLU A 197 29.06 8.99 -2.57
CA GLU A 197 29.57 9.56 -1.32
C GLU A 197 30.85 10.38 -1.55
N LEU A 198 31.66 10.05 -2.57
CA LEU A 198 32.80 10.90 -2.98
C LEU A 198 32.33 12.21 -3.63
N ALA A 199 31.34 12.16 -4.53
CA ALA A 199 30.81 13.36 -5.18
C ALA A 199 30.29 14.40 -4.16
N ARG A 200 29.73 13.94 -3.04
CA ARG A 200 29.29 14.80 -1.92
C ARG A 200 30.42 15.52 -1.18
N LEU A 201 31.66 15.09 -1.34
CA LEU A 201 32.85 15.71 -0.74
C LEU A 201 33.57 16.65 -1.73
N GLU A 202 33.19 16.60 -3.01
CA GLU A 202 33.70 17.49 -4.06
C GLU A 202 32.85 18.76 -4.19
N GLU A 203 31.56 18.71 -3.82
CA GLU A 203 30.68 19.87 -3.58
C GLU A 203 31.04 20.62 -2.27
#